data_AF-A0A9D1BPW3-F1
#
_entry.id   AF-A0A9D1BPW3-F1
#
_cell.length_a   1.000
_cell.length_b   1.000
_cell.length_c   1.000
_cell.angle_alpha   90.00
_cell.angle_beta   90.00
_cell.angle_gamma   90.00
#
_symmetry.space_group_name_H-M   'P 1'
#
loop_
_entity.id
_entity.type
_entity.pdbx_description
1 polymer ?
#
loop_
_entity_poly.entity_id
_entity_poly.type
_entity_poly.pdbx_seq_one_letter_code
_entity_poly.pdbx_strand_id
1 'polypeptide(L)' 'MSVAAIQVPQNLVPVLTRAGDRSGVDFNYLVKTAFRESSFSSDARASSSSAVGLFQFLESTWLEVMKQDGGR' A
#
# COMPACT_ATOMS: atom_id res chain seq x y z
N MET A 1 -4.69 -13.05 -24.33
CA MET A 1 -3.70 -12.51 -23.38
C MET A 1 -3.88 -13.24 -22.06
N SER A 2 -2.86 -13.94 -21.56
CA SER A 2 -2.92 -14.63 -20.27
C SER A 2 -2.82 -13.60 -19.14
N VAL A 3 -3.85 -13.51 -18.30
CA VAL A 3 -3.75 -12.80 -17.01
C VAL A 3 -2.95 -13.67 -16.06
N ALA A 4 -1.73 -13.25 -15.74
CA ALA A 4 -0.95 -13.90 -14.69
C ALA A 4 -1.65 -13.69 -13.34
N ALA A 5 -1.86 -14.78 -12.59
CA ALA A 5 -2.36 -14.67 -11.23
C ALA A 5 -1.31 -13.96 -10.36
N ILE A 6 -1.76 -13.00 -9.55
CA ILE A 6 -0.88 -12.31 -8.60
C ILE A 6 -0.59 -13.28 -7.45
N GLN A 7 0.65 -13.76 -7.33
CA GLN A 7 1.10 -14.49 -6.15
C GLN A 7 1.40 -13.51 -5.01
N VAL A 8 0.64 -13.57 -3.93
CA VAL A 8 0.86 -12.76 -2.73
C VAL A 8 1.86 -13.44 -1.80
N PRO A 9 2.92 -12.76 -1.34
CA PRO A 9 3.82 -13.28 -0.31
C PRO A 9 3.07 -13.67 0.96
N GLN A 10 3.37 -14.85 1.52
CA GLN A 10 2.64 -15.40 2.66
C GLN A 10 2.68 -14.51 3.91
N ASN A 11 3.79 -13.79 4.11
CA ASN A 11 3.95 -12.84 5.21
C ASN A 11 3.05 -11.59 5.07
N LEU A 12 2.59 -11.26 3.86
CA LEU A 12 1.74 -10.09 3.62
C LEU A 12 0.25 -10.39 3.73
N VAL A 13 -0.17 -11.65 3.59
CA VAL A 13 -1.58 -12.04 3.75
C VAL A 13 -2.17 -11.52 5.07
N PRO A 14 -1.61 -11.83 6.26
CA PRO A 14 -2.19 -11.37 7.52
C PRO A 14 -2.13 -9.84 7.68
N VAL A 15 -1.13 -9.18 7.08
CA VAL A 15 -0.99 -7.72 7.13
C VAL A 15 -2.09 -7.05 6.32
N LEU A 16 -2.32 -7.52 5.08
CA LEU A 16 -3.32 -6.97 4.18
C LEU A 16 -4.74 -7.30 4.65
N THR A 17 -4.98 -8.49 5.21
CA THR A 17 -6.27 -8.82 5.85
C THR A 17 -6.56 -7.85 6.99
N ARG A 18 -5.62 -7.69 7.94
CA ARG A 18 -5.80 -6.79 9.08
C ARG A 18 -5.98 -5.32 8.65
N ALA A 19 -5.27 -4.89 7.61
CA ALA A 19 -5.43 -3.56 7.06
C ALA A 19 -6.84 -3.36 6.48
N GLY A 20 -7.36 -4.34 5.73
CA GLY A 20 -8.72 -4.34 5.21
C GLY A 20 -9.76 -4.27 6.32
N ASP A 21 -9.66 -5.14 7.32
CA ASP A 21 -10.59 -5.19 8.46
C ASP A 21 -10.64 -3.86 9.23
N ARG A 22 -9.49 -3.20 9.41
CA ARG A 22 -9.41 -1.93 10.16
C ARG A 22 -9.89 -0.72 9.38
N SER A 23 -9.72 -0.73 8.06
CA SER A 23 -10.08 0.40 7.19
C SER A 23 -11.43 0.24 6.50
N GLY A 24 -12.02 -0.97 6.53
CA GLY A 24 -13.21 -1.32 5.76
C GLY A 24 -12.93 -1.52 4.26
N VAL A 25 -11.66 -1.59 3.84
CA VAL A 25 -11.25 -1.74 2.45
C VAL A 25 -11.14 -3.22 2.08
N ASP A 26 -11.61 -3.59 0.89
CA ASP A 26 -11.54 -4.96 0.39
C ASP A 26 -10.09 -5.48 0.26
N PHE A 27 -9.87 -6.73 0.65
CA PHE A 27 -8.56 -7.37 0.60
C PHE A 27 -7.99 -7.44 -0.82
N ASN A 28 -8.80 -7.78 -1.83
CA ASN A 28 -8.32 -7.90 -3.21
C ASN A 28 -7.92 -6.53 -3.76
N TYR A 29 -8.62 -5.47 -3.37
CA TYR A 29 -8.21 -4.11 -3.68
C TYR A 29 -6.81 -3.82 -3.11
N LEU A 30 -6.59 -4.09 -1.82
CA LEU A 30 -5.29 -3.88 -1.17
C LEU A 30 -4.16 -4.69 -1.84
N VAL A 31 -4.42 -5.96 -2.19
CA VAL A 31 -3.46 -6.82 -2.91
C VAL A 31 -3.08 -6.22 -4.26
N LYS A 32 -4.07 -5.82 -5.07
CA LYS A 32 -3.83 -5.25 -6.41
C LYS A 32 -3.06 -3.94 -6.32
N THR A 33 -3.40 -3.09 -5.35
CA THR A 33 -2.70 -1.82 -5.12
C THR A 33 -1.26 -2.08 -4.68
N ALA A 34 -1.01 -2.93 -3.68
CA ALA A 34 0.34 -3.24 -3.23
C ALA A 34 1.23 -3.85 -4.34
N PHE A 35 0.64 -4.71 -5.19
CA PHE A 35 1.34 -5.23 -6.35
C PHE A 35 1.68 -4.13 -7.37
N ARG A 36 0.71 -3.27 -7.69
CA ARG A 36 0.89 -2.16 -8.64
C ARG A 36 1.95 -1.17 -8.18
N GLU A 37 1.92 -0.81 -6.89
CA GLU A 37 2.75 0.26 -6.35
C GLU A 37 4.18 -0.21 -6.07
N SER A 38 4.38 -1.41 -5.52
CA SER A 38 5.72 -1.84 -5.09
C SER A 38 6.10 -3.27 -5.45
N SER A 39 5.25 -4.01 -6.17
CA SER A 39 5.42 -5.45 -6.38
C SER A 39 5.63 -6.21 -5.06
N PHE A 40 4.93 -5.77 -4.00
CA PHE A 40 5.02 -6.31 -2.64
C PHE A 40 6.31 -6.03 -1.85
N SER A 41 7.18 -5.15 -2.34
CA SER A 41 8.34 -4.68 -1.55
C SER A 41 7.89 -3.65 -0.50
N SER A 42 8.18 -3.94 0.76
CA SER A 42 7.90 -3.05 1.90
C SER A 42 8.93 -1.93 2.05
N ASP A 43 10.10 -2.09 1.43
CA ASP A 43 11.24 -1.17 1.43
C ASP A 43 11.38 -0.39 0.12
N ALA A 44 10.41 -0.55 -0.80
CA ALA A 44 10.41 0.11 -2.10
C ALA A 44 10.49 1.64 -1.95
N ARG A 45 11.35 2.26 -2.75
CA ARG A 45 11.51 3.70 -2.85
C ARG A 45 11.54 4.09 -4.32
N ALA A 46 10.61 4.95 -4.73
CA ALA A 46 10.59 5.47 -6.09
C ALA A 46 11.85 6.33 -6.36
N SER A 47 12.41 6.21 -7.56
CA SER A 47 13.60 6.98 -7.96
C SER A 47 13.28 8.41 -8.36
N SER A 48 12.04 8.68 -8.76
CA SER A 48 11.58 9.98 -9.30
C SER A 48 10.70 10.77 -8.34
N SER A 49 10.37 10.23 -7.17
CA SER A 49 9.48 10.87 -6.19
C SER A 49 9.84 10.50 -4.75
N SER A 50 9.16 11.12 -3.78
CA SER A 50 9.28 10.78 -2.36
C SER A 50 8.48 9.53 -1.95
N ALA A 51 7.89 8.81 -2.91
CA ALA A 51 7.05 7.66 -2.63
C ALA A 51 7.84 6.51 -1.99
N VAL A 52 7.29 5.95 -0.90
CA VAL A 52 7.93 4.86 -0.15
C VAL A 52 6.95 3.79 0.32
N GLY A 53 7.48 2.57 0.50
CA GLY A 53 6.82 1.45 1.13
C GLY A 53 5.81 0.72 0.26
N LEU A 54 5.03 -0.16 0.89
CA LEU A 54 4.14 -1.11 0.22
C LEU A 54 3.07 -0.46 -0.68
N PHE A 55 2.63 0.74 -0.30
CA PHE A 55 1.60 1.50 -1.02
C PHE A 55 2.14 2.80 -1.64
N GLN A 56 3.46 2.98 -1.68
CA GLN A 56 4.12 4.14 -2.29
C GLN A 56 3.51 5.50 -1.86
N PHE A 57 3.33 5.68 -0.54
CA PHE A 57 2.84 6.95 -0.01
C PHE A 57 3.86 8.08 -0.24
N LEU A 58 3.38 9.23 -0.69
CA LEU A 58 4.17 10.44 -0.83
C LEU A 58 4.30 11.17 0.51
N GLU A 59 5.49 11.68 0.80
CA GLU A 59 5.76 12.44 2.03
C GLU A 59 4.88 13.70 2.16
N SER A 60 4.67 14.42 1.06
CA SER A 60 3.84 15.63 1.03
C SER A 60 2.38 15.34 1.41
N THR A 61 1.84 14.21 0.98
CA THR A 61 0.48 13.78 1.34
C THR A 61 0.39 13.43 2.83
N TRP A 62 1.42 12.82 3.40
CA TRP A 62 1.43 12.50 4.83
C TRP A 62 1.41 13.76 5.71
N LEU A 63 2.24 14.75 5.37
CA LEU A 63 2.25 16.05 6.03
C LEU A 63 0.93 16.79 5.85
N GLU A 64 0.30 16.66 4.68
CA GLU A 64 -1.00 17.28 4.42
C GLU A 64 -2.13 16.63 5.21
N VAL A 65 -2.19 15.30 5.29
CA VAL A 65 -3.14 14.58 6.15
C VAL A 65 -2.92 14.96 7.62
N MET A 66 -1.67 15.02 8.10
CA MET A 66 -1.40 15.49 9.46
C MET A 66 -1.77 16.96 9.68
N LYS A 67 -1.61 17.82 8.66
CA LYS A 67 -2.07 19.21 8.76
C LYS A 67 -3.60 19.32 8.82
N GLN A 68 -4.31 18.43 8.14
CA GLN A 68 -5.79 18.44 8.06
C GLN A 68 -6.45 17.74 9.26
N ASP A 69 -5.89 16.62 9.72
CA ASP A 69 -6.47 15.74 10.76
C ASP A 69 -5.64 15.66 12.06
N GLY A 70 -4.42 16.19 12.10
CA GLY A 70 -3.45 16.01 13.19
C GLY A 70 -3.67 16.86 14.45
N GLY A 71 -4.89 17.31 14.71
CA GLY A 71 -5.22 18.11 15.88
C GLY A 71 -6.69 18.03 16.25
N ARG A 72 -7.06 16.98 17.00
CA ARG A 72 -8.16 16.99 17.96
C ARG A 72 -7.65 16.42 19.28
#